data_AF-A0A350DPI5-F1
#
_entry.id   AF-A0A350DPI5-F1
#
_cell.length_a   1.000
_cell.length_b   1.000
_cell.length_c   1.000
_cell.angle_alpha   90.00
_cell.angle_beta   90.00
_cell.angle_gamma   90.00
#
_symmetry.space_group_name_H-M   'P 1'
#
loop_
_entity.id
_entity.type
_entity.pdbx_description
1 polymer ?
#
loop_
_entity_poly.entity_id
_entity_poly.type
_entity_poly.pdbx_seq_one_letter_code
_entity_poly.pdbx_strand_id
1 'polypeptide(L)'
;INQVLAMKDGKPECFINAYPCVDSPYGLTCKIERMIVNDNTHDAVLRLRTADGSIIYAFDQLYTANRHLYQQDTAYYVNFSAWAHEIKLSEQDEVIMVEDQEAIRYHRAFNDIVAANDGKMPDDLQEQIKAWQPETKEQMAPVEINLGHMCAYLFGDTIGQEDEAWCQGQVLGKQETLFNGQTIILFDVVVLREQDADPFVIRIGAPKTETTAAIEVHDYVQANIWLQAAIYKENQKPQTTAQQSKAS
;
A
#
# COMPACT_ATOMS: atom_id res chain seq x y z
N ILE A 1 -17.48 11.76 -1.99
CA ILE A 1 -17.21 12.05 -3.42
C ILE A 1 -16.44 13.35 -3.46
N ASN A 2 -15.32 13.37 -4.16
CA ASN A 2 -14.66 14.59 -4.58
C ASN A 2 -15.08 14.91 -6.02
N GLN A 3 -15.28 16.20 -6.31
CA GLN A 3 -15.65 16.70 -7.63
C GLN A 3 -14.61 17.71 -8.10
N VAL A 4 -14.18 17.58 -9.35
CA VAL A 4 -13.25 18.48 -10.01
C VAL A 4 -14.04 19.31 -11.01
N LEU A 5 -13.96 20.63 -10.85
CA LEU A 5 -14.66 21.61 -11.67
C LEU A 5 -13.65 22.57 -12.28
N ALA A 6 -13.82 22.92 -13.56
CA ALA A 6 -13.11 24.05 -14.13
C ALA A 6 -13.67 25.34 -13.54
N MET A 7 -12.78 26.25 -13.16
CA MET A 7 -13.15 27.52 -12.53
C MET A 7 -12.76 28.69 -13.45
N LYS A 8 -13.68 29.64 -13.61
CA LYS A 8 -13.46 30.90 -14.33
C LYS A 8 -14.00 32.05 -13.50
N ASP A 9 -13.14 33.03 -13.20
CA ASP A 9 -13.45 34.18 -12.36
C ASP A 9 -14.10 33.78 -11.00
N GLY A 10 -13.59 32.69 -10.41
CA GLY A 10 -14.09 32.15 -9.14
C GLY A 10 -15.43 31.41 -9.21
N LYS A 11 -15.98 31.18 -10.41
CA LYS A 11 -17.23 30.45 -10.63
C LYS A 11 -16.98 29.13 -11.36
N PRO A 12 -17.72 28.06 -11.05
CA PRO A 12 -17.63 26.82 -11.80
C PRO A 12 -18.16 27.03 -13.23
N GLU A 13 -17.35 26.65 -14.22
CA GLU A 13 -17.68 26.75 -15.65
C GLU A 13 -18.10 25.38 -16.21
N CYS A 14 -17.35 24.32 -15.89
CA CYS A 14 -17.68 22.97 -16.34
C CYS A 14 -17.26 21.90 -15.33
N PHE A 15 -17.97 20.77 -15.38
CA PHE A 15 -17.60 19.55 -14.68
C PHE A 15 -16.49 18.83 -15.44
N ILE A 16 -15.45 18.39 -14.72
CA ILE A 16 -14.31 17.65 -15.29
C ILE A 16 -14.38 16.18 -14.88
N ASN A 17 -14.39 15.91 -13.57
CA ASN A 17 -14.32 14.55 -13.03
C ASN A 17 -14.97 14.47 -11.65
N ALA A 18 -15.42 13.28 -11.25
CA ALA A 18 -15.83 12.97 -9.89
C ALA A 18 -15.46 11.54 -9.55
N TYR A 19 -15.02 11.34 -8.32
CA TYR A 19 -14.62 10.03 -7.82
C TYR A 19 -15.03 9.87 -6.36
N PRO A 20 -15.34 8.63 -5.93
CA PRO A 20 -15.57 8.36 -4.53
C PRO A 20 -14.25 8.46 -3.76
N CYS A 21 -14.35 8.84 -2.49
CA CYS A 21 -13.19 9.03 -1.61
C CYS A 21 -13.54 8.44 -0.25
N VAL A 22 -12.54 7.86 0.40
CA VAL A 22 -12.63 7.38 1.77
C VAL A 22 -11.58 8.14 2.57
N ASP A 23 -11.99 8.76 3.68
CA ASP A 23 -11.05 9.44 4.56
C ASP A 23 -10.44 8.44 5.55
N SER A 24 -9.10 8.37 5.53
CA SER A 24 -8.33 7.51 6.43
C SER A 24 -7.47 8.33 7.37
N PRO A 25 -7.48 8.03 8.69
CA PRO A 25 -6.55 8.64 9.62
C PRO A 25 -5.16 8.00 9.56
N TYR A 26 -5.02 6.84 8.91
CA TYR A 26 -3.79 6.08 8.85
C TYR A 26 -2.98 6.45 7.62
N GLY A 27 -1.65 6.45 7.78
CA GLY A 27 -0.74 6.85 6.74
C GLY A 27 0.69 6.47 7.05
N LEU A 28 1.55 6.63 6.05
CA LEU A 28 2.98 6.41 6.15
C LEU A 28 3.73 7.63 5.62
N THR A 29 4.98 7.79 6.07
CA THR A 29 5.87 8.78 5.47
C THR A 29 6.44 8.23 4.17
N CYS A 30 6.11 8.86 3.05
CA CYS A 30 6.53 8.46 1.72
C CYS A 30 7.17 9.61 0.95
N LYS A 31 8.08 9.29 0.03
CA LYS A 31 8.54 10.22 -1.02
C LYS A 31 7.77 9.95 -2.30
N ILE A 32 7.38 11.02 -3.00
CA ILE A 32 6.80 10.90 -4.35
C ILE A 32 7.97 10.74 -5.33
N GLU A 33 8.10 9.55 -5.91
CA GLU A 33 9.15 9.28 -6.91
C GLU A 33 8.70 9.64 -8.32
N ARG A 34 7.41 9.47 -8.61
CA ARG A 34 6.82 9.78 -9.91
C ARG A 34 5.33 10.07 -9.76
N MET A 35 4.80 10.90 -10.65
CA MET A 35 3.36 11.08 -10.85
C MET A 35 3.00 10.61 -12.27
N ILE A 36 1.92 9.84 -12.38
CA ILE A 36 1.32 9.44 -13.65
C ILE A 36 0.04 10.26 -13.76
N VAL A 37 0.03 11.22 -14.69
CA VAL A 37 -1.00 12.27 -14.74
C VAL A 37 -1.87 12.09 -15.97
N ASN A 38 -3.18 12.31 -15.81
CA ASN A 38 -4.10 12.51 -16.92
C ASN A 38 -4.59 13.97 -16.94
N ASP A 39 -4.06 14.76 -17.87
CA ASP A 39 -4.40 16.17 -18.00
C ASP A 39 -5.87 16.41 -18.41
N ASN A 40 -6.53 15.43 -19.03
CA ASN A 40 -7.93 15.59 -19.44
C ASN A 40 -8.88 15.48 -18.24
N THR A 41 -8.67 14.48 -17.39
CA THR A 41 -9.53 14.20 -16.23
C THR A 41 -9.03 14.87 -14.94
N HIS A 42 -7.86 15.53 -15.00
CA HIS A 42 -7.24 16.26 -13.90
C HIS A 42 -7.03 15.38 -12.66
N ASP A 43 -6.57 14.15 -12.89
CA ASP A 43 -6.21 13.19 -11.85
C ASP A 43 -4.79 12.66 -12.04
N ALA A 44 -4.29 12.00 -11.00
CA ALA A 44 -2.97 11.41 -11.02
C ALA A 44 -2.88 10.19 -10.10
N VAL A 45 -2.03 9.24 -10.49
CA VAL A 45 -1.53 8.16 -9.64
C VAL A 45 -0.13 8.52 -9.18
N LEU A 46 0.10 8.44 -7.87
CA LEU A 46 1.43 8.66 -7.26
C LEU A 46 2.15 7.33 -7.15
N ARG A 47 3.40 7.30 -7.61
CA ARG A 47 4.36 6.27 -7.25
C ARG A 47 5.13 6.74 -6.03
N LEU A 48 4.82 6.13 -4.90
CA LEU A 48 5.31 6.45 -3.58
C LEU A 48 6.37 5.44 -3.16
N ARG A 49 7.43 5.92 -2.51
CA ARG A 49 8.41 5.08 -1.82
C ARG A 49 8.37 5.34 -0.32
N THR A 50 8.18 4.30 0.47
CA THR A 50 8.26 4.31 1.94
C THR A 50 9.73 4.32 2.40
N ALA A 51 9.96 4.58 3.69
CA ALA A 51 11.31 4.61 4.25
C ALA A 51 12.05 3.27 4.16
N ASP A 52 11.32 2.15 4.24
CA ASP A 52 11.84 0.78 4.08
C ASP A 52 12.08 0.37 2.61
N GLY A 53 11.76 1.24 1.66
CA GLY A 53 11.99 1.03 0.24
C GLY A 53 10.81 0.44 -0.54
N SER A 54 9.71 0.07 0.13
CA SER A 54 8.49 -0.42 -0.53
C SER A 54 7.93 0.59 -1.52
N ILE A 55 7.38 0.08 -2.62
CA ILE A 55 6.76 0.89 -3.67
C ILE A 55 5.25 0.74 -3.59
N ILE A 56 4.56 1.87 -3.55
CA ILE A 56 3.10 1.94 -3.50
C ILE A 56 2.62 2.82 -4.64
N TYR A 57 1.62 2.36 -5.38
CA TYR A 57 0.93 3.16 -6.37
C TYR A 57 -0.48 3.46 -5.88
N ALA A 58 -0.85 4.72 -5.82
CA ALA A 58 -2.14 5.13 -5.27
C ALA A 58 -2.70 6.35 -5.99
N PHE A 59 -4.02 6.35 -6.20
CA PHE A 59 -4.75 7.48 -6.75
C PHE A 59 -4.69 8.69 -5.81
N ASP A 60 -4.22 9.84 -6.27
CA ASP A 60 -4.15 11.05 -5.46
C ASP A 60 -5.51 11.76 -5.39
N GLN A 61 -6.19 11.62 -4.25
CA GLN A 61 -7.50 12.22 -4.02
C GLN A 61 -7.49 13.75 -4.10
N LEU A 62 -6.32 14.37 -3.86
CA LEU A 62 -6.13 15.81 -3.70
C LEU A 62 -5.21 16.40 -4.77
N TYR A 63 -4.92 15.66 -5.85
CA TYR A 63 -3.98 16.08 -6.91
C TYR A 63 -4.23 17.50 -7.41
N THR A 64 -5.46 17.82 -7.80
CA THR A 64 -5.81 19.13 -8.36
C THR A 64 -5.52 20.27 -7.40
N ALA A 65 -5.70 20.03 -6.09
CA ALA A 65 -5.43 21.01 -5.05
C ALA A 65 -3.92 21.10 -4.74
N ASN A 66 -3.20 19.98 -4.74
CA ASN A 66 -1.87 19.87 -4.17
C ASN A 66 -0.73 19.82 -5.18
N ARG A 67 -0.98 19.57 -6.47
CA ARG A 67 0.06 19.37 -7.51
C ARG A 67 1.16 20.41 -7.56
N HIS A 68 0.85 21.66 -7.21
CA HIS A 68 1.79 22.77 -7.20
C HIS A 68 2.68 22.85 -5.95
N LEU A 69 2.38 22.02 -4.94
CA LEU A 69 3.10 21.91 -3.67
C LEU A 69 4.04 20.69 -3.63
N TYR A 70 3.90 19.77 -4.59
CA TYR A 70 4.73 18.57 -4.66
C TYR A 70 6.15 18.90 -5.11
N GLN A 71 7.12 18.42 -4.35
CA GLN A 71 8.53 18.66 -4.53
C GLN A 71 9.29 17.34 -4.55
N GLN A 72 10.29 17.27 -5.42
CA GLN A 72 11.23 16.16 -5.46
C GLN A 72 11.97 16.04 -4.12
N ASP A 73 12.33 14.81 -3.74
CA ASP A 73 13.09 14.46 -2.53
C ASP A 73 12.44 14.86 -1.19
N THR A 74 11.20 15.35 -1.21
CA THR A 74 10.44 15.68 -0.01
C THR A 74 9.66 14.47 0.49
N ALA A 75 9.74 14.23 1.79
CA ALA A 75 8.93 13.23 2.47
C ALA A 75 7.60 13.85 2.92
N TYR A 76 6.51 13.16 2.60
CA TYR A 76 5.14 13.54 2.94
C TYR A 76 4.54 12.47 3.83
N TYR A 77 3.76 12.86 4.83
CA TYR A 77 2.85 11.94 5.48
C TYR A 77 1.64 11.74 4.56
N VAL A 78 1.51 10.53 4.01
CA VAL A 78 0.47 10.15 3.05
C VAL A 78 -0.55 9.27 3.75
N ASN A 79 -1.81 9.70 3.77
CA ASN A 79 -2.92 8.93 4.31
C ASN A 79 -3.45 7.96 3.24
N PHE A 80 -3.68 6.69 3.61
CA PHE A 80 -4.08 5.64 2.67
C PHE A 80 -5.46 5.10 2.96
N SER A 81 -6.26 5.04 1.90
CA SER A 81 -7.62 4.48 1.91
C SER A 81 -7.87 3.75 0.62
N ALA A 82 -8.95 2.97 0.54
CA ALA A 82 -9.31 2.30 -0.71
C ALA A 82 -10.81 2.06 -0.82
N TRP A 83 -11.24 1.79 -2.05
CA TRP A 83 -12.54 1.16 -2.32
C TRP A 83 -12.33 -0.31 -2.66
N ALA A 84 -13.05 -1.20 -2.00
CA ALA A 84 -13.05 -2.60 -2.37
C ALA A 84 -13.97 -2.83 -3.58
N HIS A 85 -13.41 -3.37 -4.66
CA HIS A 85 -14.21 -4.08 -5.67
C HIS A 85 -14.77 -5.37 -5.08
N GLU A 86 -13.95 -6.03 -4.26
CA GLU A 86 -14.30 -7.22 -3.50
C GLU A 86 -13.50 -7.27 -2.21
N ILE A 87 -14.14 -7.67 -1.11
CA ILE A 87 -13.46 -8.02 0.15
C ILE A 87 -14.19 -9.21 0.78
N LYS A 88 -13.42 -10.23 1.18
CA LYS A 88 -13.92 -11.45 1.80
C LYS A 88 -12.93 -11.95 2.85
N LEU A 89 -13.38 -12.86 3.72
CA LEU A 89 -12.49 -13.60 4.61
C LEU A 89 -11.43 -14.33 3.78
N SER A 90 -10.19 -14.31 4.26
CA SER A 90 -9.08 -15.03 3.65
C SER A 90 -9.31 -16.53 3.79
N GLU A 91 -9.08 -17.27 2.71
CA GLU A 91 -9.12 -18.73 2.73
C GLU A 91 -7.85 -19.25 3.40
N GLN A 92 -8.00 -19.94 4.54
CA GLN A 92 -6.84 -20.40 5.33
C GLN A 92 -5.96 -21.44 4.63
N ASP A 93 -6.48 -22.06 3.59
CA ASP A 93 -5.78 -23.03 2.73
C ASP A 93 -5.31 -22.40 1.41
N GLU A 94 -5.49 -21.08 1.22
CA GLU A 94 -5.01 -20.41 0.02
C GLU A 94 -3.48 -20.44 0.00
N VAL A 95 -2.93 -21.03 -1.05
CA VAL A 95 -1.49 -21.14 -1.27
C VAL A 95 -1.14 -20.54 -2.62
N ILE A 96 -0.11 -19.70 -2.65
CA ILE A 96 0.52 -19.30 -3.91
C ILE A 96 1.74 -20.20 -4.13
N MET A 97 1.79 -20.76 -5.35
CA MET A 97 2.98 -21.45 -5.86
C MET A 97 3.92 -20.41 -6.46
N VAL A 98 5.03 -20.14 -5.79
CA VAL A 98 6.11 -19.38 -6.41
C VAL A 98 6.92 -20.35 -7.27
N GLU A 99 6.78 -20.21 -8.60
CA GLU A 99 7.51 -21.01 -9.59
C GLU A 99 8.71 -20.27 -10.20
N ASP A 100 8.79 -18.95 -9.98
CA ASP A 100 9.90 -18.13 -10.48
C ASP A 100 11.23 -18.58 -9.86
N GLN A 101 12.07 -19.17 -10.70
CA GLN A 101 13.36 -19.73 -10.32
C GLN A 101 14.31 -18.67 -9.76
N GLU A 102 14.22 -17.41 -10.20
CA GLU A 102 15.09 -16.35 -9.67
C GLU A 102 14.66 -15.95 -8.25
N ALA A 103 13.36 -15.76 -8.04
CA ALA A 103 12.78 -15.48 -6.73
C ALA A 103 13.02 -16.63 -5.73
N ILE A 104 12.81 -17.89 -6.16
CA ILE A 104 13.10 -19.08 -5.35
C ILE A 104 14.58 -19.11 -4.96
N ARG A 105 15.49 -18.93 -5.93
CA ARG A 105 16.94 -18.92 -5.68
C ARG A 105 17.32 -17.83 -4.67
N TYR A 106 16.81 -16.62 -4.86
CA TYR A 106 17.11 -15.49 -3.99
C TYR A 106 16.63 -15.75 -2.56
N HIS A 107 15.39 -16.21 -2.39
CA HIS A 107 14.82 -16.50 -1.08
C HIS A 107 15.56 -17.63 -0.35
N ARG A 108 15.93 -18.70 -1.08
CA ARG A 108 16.72 -19.81 -0.53
C ARG A 108 18.12 -19.38 -0.14
N ALA A 109 18.82 -18.65 -1.02
CA ALA A 109 20.13 -18.07 -0.72
C ALA A 109 20.08 -17.20 0.53
N PHE A 110 19.10 -16.30 0.60
CA PHE A 110 18.90 -15.42 1.75
C PHE A 110 18.70 -16.22 3.03
N ASN A 111 17.77 -17.18 3.06
CA ASN A 111 17.48 -17.97 4.26
C ASN A 111 18.69 -18.81 4.70
N ASP A 112 19.41 -19.44 3.77
CA ASP A 112 20.59 -20.24 4.09
C ASP A 112 21.72 -19.38 4.66
N ILE A 113 21.97 -18.21 4.07
CA ILE A 113 22.99 -17.26 4.55
C ILE A 113 22.61 -16.74 5.93
N VAL A 114 21.35 -16.34 6.14
CA VAL A 114 20.88 -15.82 7.43
C VAL A 114 20.92 -16.92 8.50
N ALA A 115 20.52 -18.14 8.17
CA ALA A 115 20.61 -19.29 9.07
C ALA A 115 22.07 -19.63 9.43
N ALA A 116 22.98 -19.58 8.47
CA ALA A 116 24.42 -19.81 8.69
C ALA A 116 25.08 -18.71 9.55
N ASN A 117 24.45 -17.53 9.65
CA ASN A 117 24.91 -16.39 10.45
C ASN A 117 24.10 -16.17 11.73
N ASP A 118 23.43 -17.22 12.26
CA ASP A 118 22.61 -17.16 13.48
C ASP A 118 21.54 -16.04 13.46
N GLY A 119 20.94 -15.81 12.29
CA GLY A 119 19.94 -14.76 12.10
C GLY A 119 20.51 -13.35 11.93
N LYS A 120 21.83 -13.16 11.97
CA LYS A 120 22.47 -11.85 11.75
C LYS A 120 22.72 -11.62 10.27
N MET A 121 22.40 -10.41 9.80
CA MET A 121 22.66 -10.02 8.42
C MET A 121 24.15 -9.73 8.21
N PRO A 122 24.85 -10.44 7.30
CA PRO A 122 26.22 -10.13 6.95
C PRO A 122 26.32 -8.88 6.07
N ASP A 123 27.40 -8.12 6.20
CA ASP A 123 27.59 -6.85 5.47
C ASP A 123 27.71 -7.05 3.94
N ASP A 124 28.15 -8.23 3.49
CA ASP A 124 28.36 -8.64 2.10
C ASP A 124 27.23 -9.54 1.56
N LEU A 125 26.05 -9.50 2.18
CA LEU A 125 24.88 -10.33 1.85
C LEU A 125 24.60 -10.45 0.34
N GLN A 126 24.64 -9.33 -0.39
CA GLN A 126 24.33 -9.32 -1.83
C GLN A 126 25.38 -10.05 -2.68
N GLU A 127 26.64 -10.02 -2.27
CA GLU A 127 27.71 -10.78 -2.94
C GLU A 127 27.56 -12.28 -2.64
N GLN A 128 27.24 -12.62 -1.39
CA GLN A 128 26.96 -14.00 -0.99
C GLN A 128 25.74 -14.58 -1.71
N ILE A 129 24.64 -13.83 -1.85
CA ILE A 129 23.45 -14.26 -2.60
C ILE A 129 23.77 -14.49 -4.08
N LYS A 130 24.64 -13.66 -4.68
CA LYS A 130 25.10 -13.87 -6.07
C LYS A 130 25.95 -15.14 -6.22
N ALA A 131 26.81 -15.41 -5.24
CA ALA A 131 27.69 -16.58 -5.24
C ALA A 131 26.96 -17.88 -4.85
N TRP A 132 25.83 -17.77 -4.13
CA TRP A 132 25.06 -18.91 -3.67
C TRP A 132 24.49 -19.73 -4.84
N GLN A 133 24.63 -21.05 -4.71
CA GLN A 133 24.11 -22.05 -5.64
C GLN A 133 23.41 -23.15 -4.84
N PRO A 134 22.30 -23.69 -5.36
CA PRO A 134 21.64 -24.82 -4.72
C PRO A 134 22.54 -26.06 -4.75
N GLU A 135 22.62 -26.77 -3.64
CA GLU A 135 23.30 -28.05 -3.51
C GLU A 135 22.50 -29.18 -4.16
N THR A 136 21.16 -29.11 -4.12
CA THR A 136 20.27 -30.10 -4.74
C THR A 136 19.21 -29.47 -5.62
N LYS A 137 18.69 -30.25 -6.58
CA LYS A 137 17.57 -29.80 -7.42
C LYS A 137 16.28 -29.60 -6.63
N GLU A 138 16.11 -30.30 -5.51
CA GLU A 138 14.92 -30.13 -4.66
C GLU A 138 14.89 -28.78 -3.93
N GLN A 139 16.03 -28.16 -3.68
CA GLN A 139 16.08 -26.81 -3.07
C GLN A 139 15.47 -25.73 -3.98
N MET A 140 15.39 -26.01 -5.28
CA MET A 140 14.77 -25.16 -6.31
C MET A 140 13.32 -25.55 -6.61
N ALA A 141 12.72 -26.47 -5.83
CA ALA A 141 11.31 -26.80 -5.96
C ALA A 141 10.44 -25.56 -5.66
N PRO A 142 9.28 -25.44 -6.33
CA PRO A 142 8.33 -24.36 -6.07
C PRO A 142 8.03 -24.21 -4.57
N VAL A 143 7.91 -22.96 -4.13
CA VAL A 143 7.60 -22.65 -2.74
C VAL A 143 6.10 -22.43 -2.63
N GLU A 144 5.46 -23.26 -1.79
CA GLU A 144 4.10 -23.01 -1.32
C GLU A 144 4.13 -21.95 -0.22
N ILE A 145 3.50 -20.82 -0.47
CA ILE A 145 3.30 -19.78 0.55
C ILE A 145 1.83 -19.81 0.95
N ASN A 146 1.54 -20.21 2.19
CA ASN A 146 0.20 -20.13 2.77
C ASN A 146 -0.13 -18.66 3.06
N LEU A 147 -1.15 -18.17 2.39
CA LEU A 147 -1.63 -16.81 2.42
C LEU A 147 -2.60 -16.53 3.58
N GLY A 148 -3.18 -17.58 4.19
CA GLY A 148 -4.35 -17.51 5.06
C GLY A 148 -4.25 -16.53 6.23
N HIS A 149 -3.05 -16.35 6.80
CA HIS A 149 -2.77 -15.42 7.91
C HIS A 149 -1.72 -14.36 7.56
N MET A 150 -1.41 -14.18 6.28
CA MET A 150 -0.39 -13.23 5.86
C MET A 150 -0.98 -11.82 5.67
N CYS A 151 -0.08 -10.85 5.73
CA CYS A 151 -0.33 -9.47 5.32
C CYS A 151 0.52 -9.23 4.07
N ALA A 152 -0.13 -9.04 2.92
CA ALA A 152 0.52 -8.83 1.64
C ALA A 152 -0.19 -7.74 0.83
N TYR A 153 0.58 -7.02 0.02
CA TYR A 153 0.07 -6.01 -0.91
C TYR A 153 0.73 -6.17 -2.27
N LEU A 154 -0.08 -6.39 -3.31
CA LEU A 154 0.34 -6.60 -4.69
C LEU A 154 -0.41 -5.61 -5.59
N PHE A 155 0.30 -4.91 -6.47
CA PHE A 155 -0.29 -3.97 -7.42
C PHE A 155 -0.16 -4.51 -8.85
N GLY A 156 -1.00 -4.01 -9.76
CA GLY A 156 -0.93 -4.41 -11.16
C GLY A 156 0.31 -3.86 -11.88
N ASP A 157 0.93 -4.69 -12.72
CA ASP A 157 2.06 -4.27 -13.58
C ASP A 157 1.60 -3.56 -14.88
N THR A 158 0.28 -3.47 -15.10
CA THR A 158 -0.29 -2.88 -16.31
C THR A 158 -0.42 -1.36 -16.16
N ILE A 159 0.11 -0.63 -17.15
CA ILE A 159 -0.02 0.84 -17.20
C ILE A 159 -1.50 1.25 -17.28
N GLY A 160 -1.94 2.11 -16.36
CA GLY A 160 -3.32 2.55 -16.18
C GLY A 160 -4.13 1.74 -15.16
N GLN A 161 -3.51 0.78 -14.48
CA GLN A 161 -4.09 -0.02 -13.39
C GLN A 161 -3.16 -0.10 -12.17
N GLU A 162 -2.17 0.78 -12.08
CA GLU A 162 -1.15 0.69 -11.04
C GLU A 162 -1.73 0.93 -9.64
N ASP A 163 -2.80 1.73 -9.54
CA ASP A 163 -3.56 1.99 -8.32
C ASP A 163 -4.64 0.93 -8.02
N GLU A 164 -4.82 -0.05 -8.90
CA GLU A 164 -5.60 -1.26 -8.64
C GLU A 164 -4.70 -2.34 -8.04
N ALA A 165 -5.11 -2.88 -6.90
CA ALA A 165 -4.28 -3.76 -6.11
C ALA A 165 -5.08 -4.91 -5.52
N TRP A 166 -4.40 -6.03 -5.34
CA TRP A 166 -4.85 -7.11 -4.49
C TRP A 166 -4.11 -7.03 -3.16
N CYS A 167 -4.82 -7.19 -2.04
CA CYS A 167 -4.21 -7.21 -0.73
C CYS A 167 -4.79 -8.29 0.17
N GLN A 168 -3.97 -8.75 1.11
CA GLN A 168 -4.37 -9.54 2.25
C GLN A 168 -3.90 -8.87 3.53
N GLY A 169 -4.69 -9.01 4.58
CA GLY A 169 -4.36 -8.38 5.85
C GLY A 169 -5.31 -8.72 6.96
N GLN A 170 -4.97 -8.24 8.16
CA GLN A 170 -5.81 -8.40 9.35
C GLN A 170 -6.69 -7.16 9.57
N VAL A 171 -7.97 -7.38 9.87
CA VAL A 171 -8.89 -6.31 10.25
C VAL A 171 -8.56 -5.84 11.68
N LEU A 172 -8.23 -4.56 11.83
CA LEU A 172 -7.96 -3.90 13.11
C LEU A 172 -9.17 -3.10 13.61
N GLY A 173 -10.02 -2.64 12.68
CA GLY A 173 -11.19 -1.84 12.98
C GLY A 173 -12.30 -2.04 11.97
N LYS A 174 -13.55 -1.91 12.43
CA LYS A 174 -14.77 -2.02 11.62
C LYS A 174 -15.72 -0.91 12.04
N GLN A 175 -16.20 -0.14 11.06
CA GLN A 175 -17.15 0.96 11.28
C GLN A 175 -18.20 0.95 10.18
N GLU A 176 -19.40 1.49 10.43
CA GLU A 176 -20.41 1.70 9.41
C GLU A 176 -20.62 3.19 9.16
N THR A 177 -20.85 3.55 7.90
CA THR A 177 -21.24 4.90 7.49
C THR A 177 -22.32 4.83 6.40
N LEU A 178 -22.92 5.97 6.10
CA LEU A 178 -23.93 6.09 5.05
C LEU A 178 -23.40 6.96 3.93
N PHE A 179 -23.54 6.47 2.71
CA PHE A 179 -23.18 7.20 1.51
C PHE A 179 -24.30 7.07 0.48
N ASN A 180 -24.93 8.19 0.12
CA ASN A 180 -26.09 8.23 -0.81
C ASN A 180 -27.20 7.21 -0.46
N GLY A 181 -27.47 7.02 0.83
CA GLY A 181 -28.49 6.06 1.32
C GLY A 181 -28.05 4.59 1.31
N GLN A 182 -26.85 4.29 0.84
CA GLN A 182 -26.23 2.96 0.95
C GLN A 182 -25.40 2.89 2.22
N THR A 183 -25.46 1.75 2.93
CA THR A 183 -24.57 1.51 4.06
C THR A 183 -23.23 1.01 3.54
N ILE A 184 -22.15 1.68 3.96
CA ILE A 184 -20.77 1.32 3.65
C ILE A 184 -20.12 0.87 4.94
N ILE A 185 -19.46 -0.29 4.92
CA ILE A 185 -18.59 -0.76 5.99
C ILE A 185 -17.18 -0.27 5.69
N LEU A 186 -16.54 0.32 6.69
CA LEU A 186 -15.14 0.75 6.66
C LEU A 186 -14.33 -0.25 7.49
N PHE A 187 -13.37 -0.90 6.84
CA PHE A 187 -12.41 -1.80 7.47
C PHE A 187 -11.05 -1.13 7.56
N ASP A 188 -10.48 -1.05 8.75
CA ASP A 188 -9.09 -0.66 8.92
C ASP A 188 -8.25 -1.94 8.84
N VAL A 189 -7.54 -2.15 7.73
CA VAL A 189 -6.83 -3.40 7.44
C VAL A 189 -5.33 -3.13 7.43
N VAL A 190 -4.56 -3.91 8.18
CA VAL A 190 -3.10 -3.90 8.10
C VAL A 190 -2.65 -4.90 7.04
N VAL A 191 -1.95 -4.41 6.01
CA VAL A 191 -1.57 -5.20 4.82
C VAL A 191 -0.07 -5.42 4.68
N LEU A 192 0.78 -4.70 5.43
CA LEU A 192 2.20 -5.01 5.57
C LEU A 192 2.62 -4.89 7.03
N ARG A 193 3.41 -5.85 7.51
CA ARG A 193 4.04 -5.88 8.83
C ARG A 193 5.44 -6.48 8.72
N GLU A 194 6.43 -5.66 8.40
CA GLU A 194 7.83 -6.04 8.65
C GLU A 194 8.15 -5.80 10.13
N GLN A 195 9.05 -6.59 10.72
CA GLN A 195 9.32 -6.60 12.17
C GLN A 195 9.75 -5.23 12.74
N ASP A 196 10.26 -4.33 11.90
CA ASP A 196 10.76 -3.00 12.25
C ASP A 196 10.19 -1.87 11.37
N ALA A 197 9.14 -2.12 10.58
CA ALA A 197 8.51 -1.10 9.74
C ALA A 197 7.22 -0.55 10.38
N ASP A 198 6.91 0.72 10.05
CA ASP A 198 5.60 1.29 10.36
C ASP A 198 4.52 0.44 9.67
N PRO A 199 3.48 -0.01 10.40
CA PRO A 199 2.47 -0.89 9.82
C PRO A 199 1.72 -0.17 8.71
N PHE A 200 1.63 -0.81 7.53
CA PHE A 200 0.84 -0.26 6.45
C PHE A 200 -0.63 -0.56 6.69
N VAL A 201 -1.37 0.43 7.20
CA VAL A 201 -2.81 0.33 7.46
C VAL A 201 -3.58 1.12 6.41
N ILE A 202 -4.54 0.44 5.76
CA ILE A 202 -5.43 1.02 4.75
C ILE A 202 -6.85 0.98 5.30
N ARG A 203 -7.57 2.11 5.22
CA ARG A 203 -9.02 2.10 5.43
C ARG A 203 -9.74 1.75 4.14
N ILE A 204 -10.39 0.60 4.10
CA ILE A 204 -11.08 0.05 2.94
C ILE A 204 -12.59 0.23 3.11
N GLY A 205 -13.22 0.96 2.18
CA GLY A 205 -14.68 1.07 2.10
C GLY A 205 -15.27 -0.02 1.22
N ALA A 206 -16.32 -0.70 1.70
CA ALA A 206 -17.07 -1.69 0.95
C ALA A 206 -18.59 -1.54 1.20
N PRO A 207 -19.45 -1.74 0.19
CA PRO A 207 -20.89 -1.82 0.41
C PRO A 207 -21.25 -2.92 1.41
N LYS A 208 -22.25 -2.66 2.26
CA LYS A 208 -22.77 -3.67 3.18
C LYS A 208 -23.53 -4.74 2.39
N THR A 209 -23.00 -5.95 2.42
CA THR A 209 -23.60 -7.20 1.92
C THR A 209 -23.55 -8.25 3.03
N GLU A 210 -24.12 -9.42 2.82
CA GLU A 210 -23.99 -10.52 3.79
C GLU A 210 -22.52 -10.91 4.02
N THR A 211 -21.74 -11.00 2.93
CA THR A 211 -20.30 -11.31 2.98
C THR A 211 -19.51 -10.27 3.77
N THR A 212 -19.69 -8.98 3.46
CA THR A 212 -18.92 -7.93 4.14
C THR A 212 -19.40 -7.71 5.58
N ALA A 213 -20.69 -7.90 5.85
CA ALA A 213 -21.21 -7.80 7.20
C ALA A 213 -20.65 -8.87 8.15
N ALA A 214 -20.32 -10.05 7.63
CA ALA A 214 -19.80 -11.18 8.41
C ALA A 214 -18.32 -11.03 8.85
N ILE A 215 -17.56 -10.14 8.22
CA ILE A 215 -16.15 -9.90 8.55
C ILE A 215 -16.07 -9.16 9.89
N GLU A 216 -15.33 -9.70 10.85
CA GLU A 216 -15.13 -9.11 12.17
C GLU A 216 -13.70 -8.60 12.41
N VAL A 217 -13.53 -7.82 13.47
CA VAL A 217 -12.19 -7.40 13.90
C VAL A 217 -11.38 -8.64 14.27
N HIS A 218 -10.10 -8.63 13.90
CA HIS A 218 -9.14 -9.73 13.98
C HIS A 218 -9.23 -10.80 12.90
N ASP A 219 -10.26 -10.79 12.06
CA ASP A 219 -10.31 -11.66 10.89
C ASP A 219 -9.23 -11.28 9.89
N TYR A 220 -8.74 -12.29 9.17
CA TYR A 220 -7.92 -12.10 7.98
C TYR A 220 -8.83 -11.99 6.77
N VAL A 221 -8.53 -11.02 5.92
CA VAL A 221 -9.30 -10.72 4.71
C VAL A 221 -8.39 -10.69 3.50
N GLN A 222 -8.96 -11.02 2.34
CA GLN A 222 -8.38 -10.69 1.04
C GLN A 222 -9.31 -9.73 0.30
N ALA A 223 -8.73 -8.82 -0.46
CA ALA A 223 -9.49 -7.80 -1.16
C ALA A 223 -8.84 -7.41 -2.49
N ASN A 224 -9.69 -7.15 -3.48
CA ASN A 224 -9.33 -6.39 -4.69
C ASN A 224 -9.77 -4.95 -4.46
N ILE A 225 -8.82 -4.02 -4.49
CA ILE A 225 -9.02 -2.65 -4.06
C ILE A 225 -8.49 -1.64 -5.08
N TRP A 226 -9.19 -0.52 -5.17
CA TRP A 226 -8.68 0.69 -5.77
C TRP A 226 -8.05 1.57 -4.68
N LEU A 227 -6.72 1.63 -4.65
CA LEU A 227 -5.94 2.31 -3.61
C LEU A 227 -5.89 3.82 -3.86
N GLN A 228 -6.08 4.57 -2.79
CA GLN A 228 -6.12 6.03 -2.80
C GLN A 228 -5.14 6.60 -1.75
N ALA A 229 -4.56 7.73 -2.08
CA ALA A 229 -3.67 8.51 -1.25
C ALA A 229 -4.22 9.93 -1.05
N ALA A 230 -4.08 10.46 0.16
CA ALA A 230 -4.39 11.84 0.47
C ALA A 230 -3.24 12.47 1.26
N ILE A 231 -2.77 13.63 0.81
CA ILE A 231 -1.70 14.39 1.48
C ILE A 231 -2.31 15.67 2.05
N TYR A 232 -2.65 15.64 3.33
CA TYR A 232 -3.23 16.79 4.03
C TYR A 232 -2.13 17.70 4.57
N LYS A 233 -2.29 19.01 4.42
CA LYS A 233 -1.33 20.00 4.94
C LYS A 233 -1.19 19.89 6.46
N GLU A 234 -2.30 19.63 7.15
CA GLU A 234 -2.40 19.55 8.61
C GLU A 234 -1.63 18.36 9.19
N ASN A 235 -1.46 17.30 8.40
CA ASN A 235 -0.76 16.08 8.80
C ASN A 235 0.75 16.17 8.57
N GLN A 236 1.23 17.22 7.89
CA GLN A 236 2.67 17.41 7.65
C GLN A 236 3.31 17.98 8.92
N LYS A 237 3.92 17.12 9.74
CA LYS A 237 4.73 17.57 10.88
C LYS A 237 6.04 18.19 10.39
N PRO A 238 6.51 19.31 10.95
CA PRO A 238 7.86 19.79 10.69
C PRO A 238 8.85 18.72 11.16
N GLN A 239 9.78 18.31 10.30
CA GLN A 239 10.90 17.48 10.74
C GLN A 239 11.72 18.29 11.75
N THR A 240 11.58 18.00 13.05
CA THR A 240 12.54 18.47 14.04
C THR A 240 13.88 17.86 13.71
N THR A 241 14.75 18.65 13.10
CA THR A 241 16.16 18.36 12.95
C THR A 241 16.71 18.23 14.36
N ALA A 242 17.02 17.00 14.80
CA ALA A 242 17.80 16.78 16.00
C ALA A 242 19.21 17.33 15.74
N GLN A 243 19.40 18.64 15.98
CA GLN A 243 20.72 19.19 16.18
C GLN A 243 21.28 18.53 17.44
N GLN A 244 22.16 17.55 17.24
CA GLN A 244 23.14 17.15 18.24
C GLN A 244 23.93 18.41 18.62
N SER A 245 23.50 19.06 19.69
CA SER A 245 24.33 19.97 20.44
C SER A 245 25.55 19.18 20.90
N LYS A 246 26.69 19.43 20.26
CA LYS A 246 28.00 19.14 20.82
C LYS A 246 28.05 19.77 22.21
N ALA A 247 27.97 18.94 23.24
CA ALA A 247 28.37 19.35 24.57
C ALA A 247 29.87 19.60 24.54
N SER A 248 30.24 20.83 24.92
CA SER A 248 31.60 21.25 25.27
C SER A 248 32.03 20.66 26.60
#